data_AF-A0A821CE20-F1
#
_entry.id   AF-A0A821CE20-F1
#
_cell.length_a   1.000
_cell.length_b   1.000
_cell.length_c   1.000
_cell.angle_alpha   90.00
_cell.angle_beta   90.00
_cell.angle_gamma   90.00
#
_symmetry.space_group_name_H-M   'P 1'
#
loop_
_entity.id
_entity.type
_entity.pdbx_description
1 polymer ?
#
loop_
_entity_poly.entity_id
_entity_poly.type
_entity_poly.pdbx_seq_one_letter_code
_entity_poly.pdbx_strand_id
1 'polypeptide(L)'
;YPTVTYCHGSPKLCVGTKTGLLALYDLKTPKCQPSQVLPKTEITTYVEFSTDGKYLASYSGYEGKLYFWQTSSNTFFGSSNALHLSSRHDAQRLDRSILSPMEQVSLKWIDRTHVTMCWQDDKIEKIFKV
;
A
#
# COMPACT_ATOMS: atom_id res chain seq x y z
N TYR A 1 9.87 5.27 -7.74
CA TYR A 1 8.72 5.46 -8.63
C TYR A 1 7.54 5.86 -7.75
N PRO A 2 6.83 6.98 -8.01
CA PRO A 2 5.58 7.23 -7.31
C PRO A 2 4.57 6.18 -7.80
N THR A 3 4.01 5.44 -6.87
CA THR A 3 3.12 4.31 -7.13
C THR A 3 1.69 4.74 -6.84
N VAL A 4 0.73 4.23 -7.61
CA VAL A 4 -0.69 4.54 -7.46
C VAL A 4 -1.49 3.24 -7.43
N THR A 5 -2.52 3.18 -6.60
CA THR A 5 -3.42 2.03 -6.54
C THR A 5 -4.86 2.50 -6.36
N TYR A 6 -5.77 1.76 -6.98
CA TYR A 6 -7.20 1.99 -6.91
C TYR A 6 -7.86 0.89 -6.09
N CYS A 7 -8.80 1.28 -5.22
CA CYS A 7 -9.58 0.33 -4.46
C CYS A 7 -10.79 -0.14 -5.29
N HIS A 8 -10.93 -1.44 -5.51
CA HIS A 8 -12.06 -1.97 -6.29
C HIS A 8 -13.40 -1.94 -5.52
N GLY A 9 -13.36 -2.09 -4.19
CA GLY A 9 -14.56 -2.12 -3.34
C GLY A 9 -15.10 -0.74 -2.94
N SER A 10 -14.31 0.32 -3.09
CA SER A 10 -14.73 1.70 -2.79
C SER A 10 -13.98 2.65 -3.72
N PRO A 11 -14.60 3.75 -4.21
CA PRO A 11 -13.96 4.67 -5.17
C PRO A 11 -12.89 5.53 -4.49
N LYS A 12 -11.84 4.88 -4.02
CA LYS A 12 -10.68 5.47 -3.36
C LYS A 12 -9.43 5.23 -4.20
N LEU A 13 -8.58 6.24 -4.24
CA LEU A 13 -7.29 6.20 -4.90
C LEU A 13 -6.21 6.48 -3.87
N CYS A 14 -5.17 5.66 -3.80
CA CYS A 14 -4.00 5.93 -2.98
C CYS A 14 -2.80 6.25 -3.87
N VAL A 15 -2.09 7.31 -3.53
CA VAL A 15 -0.90 7.78 -4.24
C VAL A 15 0.25 7.82 -3.25
N GLY A 16 1.33 7.10 -3.57
CA GLY A 16 2.58 7.14 -2.83
C GLY A 16 3.56 8.13 -3.44
N THR A 17 4.11 9.01 -2.60
CA THR A 17 5.10 10.00 -3.01
C THR A 17 6.52 9.47 -2.81
N LYS A 18 7.49 10.09 -3.52
CA LYS A 18 8.91 9.83 -3.30
C LYS A 18 9.41 10.26 -1.91
N THR A 19 8.61 10.99 -1.14
CA THR A 19 8.95 11.41 0.22
C THR A 19 8.44 10.43 1.27
N GLY A 20 7.79 9.33 0.87
CA GLY A 20 7.20 8.34 1.77
C GLY A 20 5.86 8.76 2.35
N LEU A 21 5.22 9.78 1.78
CA LEU A 21 3.83 10.13 2.11
C LEU A 21 2.89 9.26 1.25
N LEU A 22 1.83 8.77 1.86
CA LEU A 22 0.71 8.14 1.17
C LEU A 22 -0.50 9.05 1.31
N ALA A 23 -0.99 9.56 0.17
CA ALA A 23 -2.18 10.38 0.10
C ALA A 23 -3.35 9.52 -0.40
N LEU A 24 -4.45 9.54 0.35
CA LEU A 24 -5.70 8.88 -0.01
C LEU A 24 -6.68 9.91 -0.55
N TYR A 25 -7.30 9.62 -1.68
CA TYR A 25 -8.31 10.44 -2.32
C TYR A 25 -9.63 9.66 -2.36
N ASP A 26 -10.73 10.34 -2.00
CA ASP A 26 -12.08 9.83 -2.22
C ASP A 26 -12.64 10.44 -3.51
N LEU A 27 -12.84 9.61 -4.52
CA LEU A 27 -13.32 10.06 -5.83
C LEU A 27 -14.80 10.45 -5.82
N LYS A 28 -15.55 10.15 -4.74
CA LYS A 28 -16.91 10.69 -4.56
C LYS A 28 -16.88 12.17 -4.20
N THR A 29 -15.80 12.64 -3.61
CA THR A 29 -15.67 14.04 -3.24
C THR A 29 -15.19 14.84 -4.45
N PRO A 30 -15.93 15.87 -4.90
CA PRO A 30 -15.54 16.68 -6.06
C PRO A 30 -14.32 17.58 -5.77
N LYS A 31 -13.84 17.59 -4.52
CA LYS A 31 -12.67 18.36 -4.11
C LYS A 31 -11.41 17.54 -4.41
N CYS A 32 -10.48 18.09 -5.19
CA CYS A 32 -9.18 17.48 -5.49
C CYS A 32 -8.19 17.56 -4.31
N GLN A 33 -8.65 17.25 -3.10
CA GLN A 33 -7.85 17.25 -1.87
C GLN A 33 -7.80 15.83 -1.32
N PRO A 34 -6.68 15.40 -0.72
CA PRO A 34 -6.62 14.09 -0.09
C PRO A 34 -7.63 14.04 1.06
N SER A 35 -8.45 13.00 1.08
CA SER A 35 -9.37 12.72 2.19
C SER A 35 -8.62 12.31 3.45
N GLN A 36 -7.43 11.72 3.28
CA GLN A 36 -6.53 11.37 4.35
C GLN A 36 -5.08 11.38 3.87
N VAL A 37 -4.15 11.80 4.74
CA VAL A 37 -2.72 11.61 4.56
C VAL A 37 -2.25 10.62 5.64
N LEU A 38 -1.65 9.50 5.22
CA LEU A 38 -1.16 8.49 6.16
C LEU A 38 0.15 8.95 6.81
N PRO A 39 0.46 8.44 8.02
CA PRO A 39 1.74 8.67 8.66
C PRO A 39 2.90 8.46 7.69
N LYS A 40 3.81 9.44 7.65
CA LYS A 40 4.98 9.40 6.79
C LYS A 40 5.81 8.16 7.11
N THR A 41 6.06 7.33 6.10
CA THR A 41 7.06 6.26 6.14
C THR A 41 8.29 6.69 5.36
N GLU A 42 9.25 5.79 5.17
CA GLU A 42 10.29 5.98 4.15
C GLU A 42 9.72 5.85 2.74
N ILE A 43 10.56 6.12 1.75
CA ILE A 43 10.21 6.20 0.33
C ILE A 43 9.44 4.94 -0.13
N THR A 44 8.15 5.12 -0.36
CA THR A 44 7.28 4.05 -0.85
C THR A 44 7.63 3.69 -2.28
N THR A 45 7.89 2.41 -2.49
CA THR A 45 8.23 1.85 -3.80
C THR A 45 6.99 1.20 -4.45
N TYR A 46 6.15 0.54 -3.65
CA TYR A 46 4.91 -0.09 -4.09
C TYR A 46 3.77 0.12 -3.10
N VAL A 47 2.55 0.15 -3.62
CA VAL A 47 1.31 0.27 -2.84
C VAL A 47 0.19 -0.50 -3.54
N GLU A 48 -0.61 -1.25 -2.79
CA GLU A 48 -1.72 -2.03 -3.35
C GLU A 48 -2.87 -2.17 -2.35
N PHE A 49 -4.09 -1.89 -2.80
CA PHE A 49 -5.30 -2.18 -2.03
C PHE A 49 -5.63 -3.67 -2.06
N SER A 50 -6.16 -4.17 -0.95
CA SER A 50 -6.84 -5.47 -0.94
C SER A 50 -8.06 -5.41 -1.85
N THR A 51 -8.44 -6.56 -2.42
CA THR A 51 -9.61 -6.68 -3.31
C THR A 51 -10.91 -6.28 -2.62
N ASP A 52 -11.01 -6.50 -1.31
CA ASP A 52 -12.15 -6.09 -0.48
C ASP A 52 -12.08 -4.63 0.02
N GLY A 53 -10.98 -3.92 -0.25
CA GLY A 53 -10.79 -2.52 0.10
C GLY A 53 -10.59 -2.24 1.59
N LYS A 54 -10.48 -3.28 2.42
CA LYS A 54 -10.32 -3.13 3.88
C LYS A 54 -8.87 -2.86 4.27
N TYR A 55 -7.92 -3.31 3.46
CA TYR A 55 -6.50 -3.17 3.74
C TYR A 55 -5.78 -2.49 2.58
N LEU A 56 -4.67 -1.85 2.92
CA LEU A 56 -3.71 -1.28 1.99
C LEU A 56 -2.34 -1.81 2.40
N ALA A 57 -1.60 -2.38 1.47
CA ALA A 57 -0.21 -2.75 1.67
C ALA A 57 0.67 -1.68 1.03
N SER A 58 1.72 -1.25 1.72
CA SER A 58 2.74 -0.38 1.15
C SER A 58 4.13 -0.89 1.48
N TYR A 59 5.02 -0.87 0.51
CA TYR A 59 6.37 -1.39 0.63
C TYR A 59 7.40 -0.28 0.40
N SER A 60 8.33 -0.16 1.35
CA SER A 60 9.53 0.65 1.23
C SER A 60 10.70 -0.27 0.89
N GLY A 61 11.11 -0.27 -0.37
CA GLY A 61 12.29 -1.00 -0.80
C GLY A 61 13.58 -0.46 -0.18
N TYR A 62 13.60 0.83 0.19
CA TYR A 62 14.76 1.46 0.82
C TYR A 62 15.05 0.95 2.21
N GLU A 63 14.00 0.68 2.99
CA GLU A 63 14.14 0.08 4.32
C GLU A 63 13.98 -1.44 4.31
N GLY A 64 13.47 -2.01 3.23
CA GLY A 64 13.01 -3.40 3.22
C GLY A 64 11.87 -3.60 4.21
N LYS A 65 10.87 -2.72 4.22
CA LYS A 65 9.75 -2.80 5.15
C LYS A 65 8.41 -2.78 4.43
N LEU A 66 7.52 -3.66 4.88
CA LEU A 66 6.11 -3.71 4.52
C LEU A 66 5.28 -3.09 5.64
N TYR A 67 4.33 -2.26 5.26
CA TYR A 67 3.36 -1.64 6.16
C TYR A 67 1.97 -2.03 5.70
N PHE A 68 1.15 -2.48 6.63
CA PHE A 68 -0.25 -2.78 6.38
C PHE A 68 -1.13 -1.75 7.08
N TRP A 69 -2.02 -1.16 6.31
CA TRP A 69 -2.97 -0.18 6.78
C TRP A 69 -4.37 -0.79 6.72
N GLN A 70 -5.12 -0.69 7.80
CA GLN A 70 -6.46 -1.22 7.92
C GLN A 70 -7.48 -0.08 7.96
N THR A 71 -8.58 -0.27 7.24
CA THR A 71 -9.73 0.63 7.29
C THR A 71 -10.52 0.33 8.54
N SER A 72 -10.53 1.27 9.48
CA SER A 72 -11.40 1.19 10.66
C SER A 72 -12.81 1.61 10.25
N SER A 73 -13.68 0.65 9.95
CA SER A 73 -15.12 0.95 9.88
C SER A 73 -15.67 0.99 11.30
N ASN A 74 -15.53 2.13 11.99
CA ASN A 74 -16.17 2.27 13.28
C ASN A 74 -17.65 2.62 13.07
N THR A 75 -18.49 1.58 13.05
CA THR A 75 -19.94 1.69 12.82
C THR A 75 -20.66 2.52 13.89
N PHE A 76 -20.02 2.80 15.03
CA PHE A 76 -20.65 3.46 16.18
C PHE A 76 -20.60 4.99 16.17
N PHE A 77 -19.67 5.63 15.45
CA PHE A 77 -19.56 7.09 15.41
C PHE A 77 -19.18 7.55 14.00
N GLY A 78 -20.20 7.80 13.17
CA GLY A 78 -20.09 8.57 11.92
C GLY A 78 -18.92 8.22 11.00
N SER A 79 -19.09 7.19 10.16
CA SER A 79 -18.46 6.97 8.83
C SER A 79 -17.06 7.54 8.53
N SER A 80 -16.12 7.55 9.48
CA SER A 80 -14.72 7.83 9.16
C SER A 80 -14.06 6.54 8.67
N ASN A 81 -14.09 6.31 7.36
CA ASN A 81 -13.39 5.19 6.72
C ASN A 81 -11.88 5.49 6.58
N ALA A 82 -11.25 5.86 7.70
CA ALA A 82 -9.85 6.19 7.78
C ALA A 82 -8.99 4.91 7.83
N LEU A 83 -7.85 4.96 7.16
CA LEU A 83 -6.82 3.93 7.20
C LEU A 83 -5.89 4.20 8.40
N HIS A 84 -5.66 3.18 9.21
CA HIS A 84 -4.71 3.24 10.33
C HIS A 84 -3.65 2.17 10.15
N LEU A 85 -2.43 2.43 10.64
CA LEU A 85 -1.36 1.43 10.61
C LEU A 85 -1.77 0.24 11.49
N SER A 86 -1.87 -0.95 10.90
CA SER A 86 -2.21 -2.18 11.60
C SER A 86 -0.95 -2.95 11.98
N SER A 87 -0.10 -3.26 11.01
CA SER A 87 1.09 -4.08 11.22
C SER A 87 2.24 -3.66 10.31
N ARG A 88 3.46 -4.07 10.69
CA ARG A 88 4.71 -3.82 9.96
C ARG A 88 5.54 -5.08 9.92
N HIS A 89 6.13 -5.38 8.77
CA HIS A 89 6.92 -6.58 8.55
C HIS A 89 8.24 -6.24 7.87
N ASP A 90 9.29 -6.96 8.27
CA ASP A 90 10.57 -6.92 7.59
C ASP A 90 10.50 -7.73 6.29
N ALA A 91 10.91 -7.08 5.22
CA ALA A 91 10.96 -7.56 3.85
C ALA A 91 12.38 -7.35 3.29
N GLN A 92 12.61 -7.82 2.07
CA GLN A 92 13.92 -7.66 1.44
C GLN A 92 14.20 -6.19 1.15
N ARG A 93 15.44 -5.73 1.34
CA ARG A 93 15.86 -4.38 0.97
C ARG A 93 16.28 -4.37 -0.50
N LEU A 94 15.86 -3.35 -1.23
CA LEU A 94 16.21 -3.12 -2.63
C LEU A 94 17.57 -2.43 -2.72
N ASP A 95 18.55 -3.07 -3.36
CA ASP A 95 19.78 -2.39 -3.74
C ASP A 95 19.57 -1.64 -5.07
N ARG A 96 19.62 -0.30 -4.98
CA ARG A 96 19.45 0.60 -6.14
C ARG A 96 20.52 0.42 -7.22
N SER A 97 21.68 -0.14 -6.88
CA SER A 97 22.77 -0.33 -7.84
C SER A 97 22.56 -1.52 -8.78
N ILE A 98 21.65 -2.42 -8.40
CA ILE A 98 21.40 -3.69 -9.12
C ILE A 98 20.10 -3.61 -9.93
N LEU A 99 19.12 -2.83 -9.46
CA LEU A 99 17.78 -2.84 -10.05
C LEU A 99 17.69 -2.00 -11.32
N SER A 100 17.52 -2.69 -12.44
CA SER A 100 17.07 -2.04 -13.68
C SER A 100 15.65 -1.50 -13.49
N PRO A 101 15.23 -0.44 -14.21
CA PRO A 101 13.85 0.06 -14.20
C PRO A 101 12.77 -1.00 -14.49
N MET A 102 13.17 -2.16 -15.05
CA MET A 102 12.30 -3.27 -15.43
C MET A 102 12.24 -4.39 -14.38
N GLU A 103 13.14 -4.42 -13.37
CA GLU A 103 13.06 -5.35 -12.25
C GLU A 103 12.04 -4.85 -11.23
N GLN A 104 10.78 -5.08 -11.58
CA GLN A 104 9.63 -4.53 -10.89
C GLN A 104 9.15 -5.50 -9.79
N VAL A 105 9.42 -5.18 -8.53
CA VAL A 105 8.75 -5.87 -7.40
C VAL A 105 7.26 -5.62 -7.51
N SER A 106 6.43 -6.64 -7.36
CA SER A 106 4.98 -6.43 -7.23
C SER A 106 4.48 -6.99 -5.91
N LEU A 107 3.52 -6.27 -5.33
CA LEU A 107 2.65 -6.84 -4.31
C LEU A 107 1.44 -7.40 -5.03
N LYS A 108 0.99 -8.57 -4.57
CA LYS A 108 -0.28 -9.16 -4.99
C LYS A 108 -0.97 -9.73 -3.75
N TRP A 109 -2.25 -9.42 -3.59
CA TRP A 109 -3.08 -10.04 -2.56
C TRP A 109 -3.45 -11.46 -2.98
N ILE A 110 -3.06 -12.46 -2.19
CA ILE A 110 -3.48 -13.86 -2.39
C ILE A 110 -4.88 -14.06 -1.82
N ASP A 111 -5.11 -13.55 -0.60
CA ASP A 111 -6.41 -13.59 0.07
C ASP A 111 -6.62 -12.31 0.90
N ARG A 112 -7.63 -12.29 1.78
CA ARG A 112 -7.97 -11.11 2.60
C ARG A 112 -6.97 -10.79 3.70
N THR A 113 -6.06 -11.72 3.99
CA THR A 113 -5.11 -11.69 5.11
C THR A 113 -3.67 -11.94 4.67
N HIS A 114 -3.44 -12.34 3.42
CA HIS A 114 -2.12 -12.69 2.91
C HIS A 114 -1.77 -11.88 1.67
N VAL A 115 -0.61 -11.23 1.72
CA VAL A 115 0.02 -10.53 0.60
C VAL A 115 1.28 -11.26 0.22
N THR A 116 1.43 -11.54 -1.07
CA THR A 116 2.70 -12.02 -1.62
C THR A 116 3.49 -10.88 -2.20
N MET A 117 4.80 -10.93 -1.97
CA MET A 117 5.76 -10.14 -2.71
C MET A 117 6.33 -11.02 -3.82
N CYS A 118 6.10 -10.61 -5.07
CA CYS A 118 6.64 -11.27 -6.23
C CYS A 118 7.80 -10.45 -6.80
N TRP A 119 8.89 -11.15 -7.05
CA TRP A 119 10.02 -10.65 -7.83
C TRP A 119 9.95 -11.22 -9.24
N GLN A 120 10.71 -10.63 -10.17
CA GLN A 120 10.94 -11.04 -11.56
C GLN A 120 10.33 -12.40 -11.96
N ASP A 121 9.50 -12.39 -13.01
CA ASP A 121 8.76 -13.55 -13.54
C ASP A 121 7.67 -14.14 -12.61
N ASP A 122 7.03 -13.30 -11.80
CA ASP A 122 5.96 -13.69 -10.87
C ASP A 122 6.37 -14.76 -9.83
N LYS A 123 7.67 -14.90 -9.59
CA LYS A 123 8.18 -15.81 -8.56
C LYS A 123 7.83 -15.27 -7.18
N ILE A 124 6.96 -16.00 -6.48
CA ILE A 124 6.61 -15.74 -5.09
C ILE A 124 7.85 -15.94 -4.22
N GLU A 125 8.35 -14.86 -3.60
CA GLU A 125 9.44 -14.99 -2.64
C GLU A 125 8.94 -15.19 -1.21
N LYS A 126 7.91 -14.44 -0.82
CA LYS A 126 7.45 -14.43 0.57
C LYS A 126 6.00 -14.01 0.68
N ILE A 127 5.28 -14.75 1.51
CA ILE A 127 3.89 -14.47 1.88
C ILE A 127 3.90 -13.81 3.25
N PHE A 128 3.21 -12.68 3.35
CA PHE A 128 3.08 -11.89 4.56
C PHE A 128 1.62 -11.93 5.02
N LYS A 129 1.42 -12.20 6.30
CA LYS A 129 0.11 -12.11 6.93
C LYS A 129 -0.11 -10.70 7.46
N VAL A 130 -1.25 -10.11 7.15
CA VAL A 130 -1.71 -8.80 7.62
C VAL A 130 -2.06 -8.82 9.11
#